data_AF-A0AAD0SHI9-F1
#
_entry.id   AF-A0AAD0SHI9-F1
#
_cell.length_a   1.000
_cell.length_b   1.000
_cell.length_c   1.000
_cell.angle_alpha   90.00
_cell.angle_beta   90.00
_cell.angle_gamma   90.00
#
_symmetry.space_group_name_H-M   'P 1'
#
loop_
_entity.id
_entity.type
_entity.pdbx_description
1 polymer ?
#
loop_
_entity_poly.entity_id
_entity_poly.type
_entity_poly.pdbx_seq_one_letter_code
_entity_poly.pdbx_strand_id
1 'polypeptide(L)' 'MADIVDQANELSDLLTQSALSNRAKPMPVTGFCHNCEEPTPGLFCDSFCREDYEKRTTAMKRRGA' A
#
# COMPACT_ATOMS: atom_id res chain seq x y z
N MET A 1 -28.48 26.54 -5.59
CA MET A 1 -27.30 26.92 -6.40
C MET A 1 -26.12 26.37 -5.63
N ALA A 2 -25.38 25.42 -6.19
CA ALA A 2 -24.17 24.91 -5.54
C ALA A 2 -23.13 26.03 -5.57
N ASP A 3 -22.61 26.41 -4.40
CA ASP A 3 -21.53 27.39 -4.30
C ASP A 3 -20.16 26.71 -4.41
N ILE A 4 -19.09 27.50 -4.23
CA ILE A 4 -17.72 26.98 -4.29
C ILE A 4 -17.42 25.98 -3.16
N VAL A 5 -18.14 26.06 -2.04
CA VAL A 5 -17.96 25.18 -0.88
C VAL A 5 -18.60 23.84 -1.16
N ASP A 6 -19.80 23.84 -1.74
CA ASP A 6 -20.47 22.61 -2.18
C ASP A 6 -19.59 21.84 -3.18
N GLN A 7 -19.00 22.55 -4.15
CA GLN A 7 -18.08 21.97 -5.15
C GLN A 7 -16.76 21.44 -4.55
N ALA A 8 -16.23 22.10 -3.53
CA ALA A 8 -15.04 21.62 -2.84
C ALA A 8 -15.33 20.37 -2.01
N ASN A 9 -16.51 20.30 -1.38
CA ASN A 9 -16.92 19.14 -0.61
C ASN A 9 -17.16 17.92 -1.48
N GLU A 10 -17.88 18.04 -2.61
CA GLU A 10 -18.09 16.91 -3.52
C GLU A 10 -16.76 16.33 -4.04
N LEU A 11 -15.79 17.18 -4.38
CA LEU A 11 -14.46 16.74 -4.80
C LEU A 11 -13.72 16.04 -3.67
N SER A 12 -13.79 16.58 -2.45
CA SER A 12 -13.14 16.00 -1.27
C SER A 12 -13.72 14.61 -0.94
N ASP A 13 -15.04 14.46 -1.03
CA ASP A 13 -15.74 13.21 -0.81
C ASP A 13 -15.37 12.18 -1.89
N LEU A 14 -15.36 12.58 -3.15
CA LEU A 14 -14.92 11.73 -4.27
C LEU A 14 -13.47 11.26 -4.10
N LEU A 15 -12.56 12.16 -3.75
CA LEU A 15 -11.16 11.82 -3.51
C LEU A 15 -11.02 10.86 -2.31
N THR A 16 -11.76 11.09 -1.23
CA THR A 16 -11.74 10.23 -0.05
C THR A 16 -12.28 8.83 -0.38
N GLN A 17 -13.42 8.75 -1.06
CA GLN A 17 -14.01 7.48 -1.49
C GLN A 17 -13.09 6.71 -2.45
N SER A 18 -12.45 7.39 -3.40
CA SER A 18 -11.52 6.76 -4.34
C SER A 18 -10.26 6.25 -3.64
N ALA A 19 -9.73 6.99 -2.65
CA ALA A 19 -8.58 6.56 -1.85
C ALA A 19 -8.92 5.32 -1.00
N LEU A 20 -10.10 5.29 -0.38
CA LEU A 20 -10.57 4.14 0.39
C LEU A 20 -10.77 2.90 -0.50
N SER A 21 -11.32 3.10 -1.70
CA SER A 21 -11.59 2.02 -2.65
C SER A 21 -10.30 1.45 -3.26
N ASN A 22 -9.30 2.30 -3.52
CA ASN A 22 -8.01 1.91 -4.12
C ASN A 22 -6.94 1.56 -3.09
N ARG A 23 -7.30 1.49 -1.79
CA ARG A 23 -6.38 1.06 -0.74
C ARG A 23 -5.75 -0.29 -1.11
N ALA A 24 -4.42 -0.35 -1.08
CA ALA A 24 -3.70 -1.60 -1.27
C ALA A 24 -4.14 -2.64 -0.23
N LYS A 25 -4.52 -3.83 -0.70
CA LYS A 25 -4.90 -4.94 0.17
C LYS A 25 -3.70 -5.33 1.06
N PRO A 26 -3.94 -5.63 2.35
CA PRO A 26 -2.88 -6.15 3.20
C PRO A 26 -2.35 -7.47 2.62
N MET A 27 -1.03 -7.64 2.62
CA MET A 27 -0.41 -8.89 2.17
C MET A 27 -0.81 -10.04 3.09
N PRO A 28 -1.15 -11.23 2.55
CA PRO A 28 -1.49 -12.38 3.37
C PRO A 28 -0.26 -12.90 4.11
N VAL A 29 -0.48 -13.41 5.32
CA VAL A 29 0.54 -14.13 6.10
C VAL A 29 0.61 -15.55 5.55
N THR A 30 1.68 -15.87 4.84
CA THR A 30 1.88 -17.18 4.19
C THR A 30 2.59 -18.19 5.09
N GLY A 31 3.07 -17.75 6.27
CA GLY A 31 3.92 -18.56 7.15
C GLY A 31 5.40 -18.56 6.75
N PHE A 32 5.76 -17.81 5.71
CA PHE A 32 7.12 -17.66 5.21
C PHE A 32 7.44 -16.18 4.95
N CYS A 33 8.72 -15.83 5.01
CA CYS A 33 9.19 -14.47 4.80
C CYS A 33 9.02 -14.09 3.33
N HIS A 34 8.43 -12.92 3.05
CA HIS A 34 8.28 -12.41 1.68
C HIS A 34 9.60 -11.99 1.00
N ASN A 35 10.72 -11.96 1.73
CA ASN A 35 12.04 -11.60 1.20
C ASN A 35 12.99 -12.81 1.05
N CYS A 36 13.18 -13.59 2.12
CA CYS A 36 14.13 -14.71 2.16
C CYS A 36 13.47 -16.09 2.18
N GLU A 37 12.14 -16.17 2.19
CA GLU A 37 11.38 -17.44 2.18
C GLU A 37 11.59 -18.34 3.41
N GLU A 38 12.21 -17.83 4.47
CA GLU A 38 12.36 -18.56 5.74
C GLU A 38 11.01 -18.67 6.49
N PRO A 39 10.78 -19.77 7.24
CA PRO A 39 9.56 -19.93 8.03
C PRO A 39 9.46 -18.86 9.11
N THR A 40 8.38 -18.06 9.08
CA THR A 40 8.12 -16.98 10.04
C THR A 40 6.63 -16.89 10.37
N PRO A 41 6.26 -16.61 11.64
CA PRO A 41 4.87 -16.38 12.02
C PRO A 41 4.30 -15.06 11.45
N GLY A 42 5.15 -14.17 10.92
CA GLY A 42 4.77 -12.87 10.37
C GLY A 42 4.91 -12.78 8.85
N LEU A 43 4.95 -11.54 8.34
CA LEU A 43 5.25 -11.27 6.93
C LEU A 43 6.75 -11.35 6.61
N PHE A 44 7.59 -11.05 7.61
CA PHE A 44 9.04 -11.02 7.49
C PHE A 44 9.68 -11.68 8.71
N CYS A 45 10.88 -12.24 8.56
CA CYS A 45 11.63 -12.84 9.67
C CYS A 45 12.26 -11.78 10.58
N ASP A 46 12.65 -10.64 10.02
CA ASP A 46 13.26 -9.53 10.75
C ASP A 46 12.90 -8.16 10.13
N SER A 47 13.43 -7.09 10.73
CA SER A 47 13.27 -5.72 10.22
C SER A 47 13.99 -5.48 8.90
N PHE A 48 15.15 -6.12 8.70
CA PHE A 48 15.98 -5.93 7.51
C PHE A 48 15.28 -6.48 6.27
N CYS A 49 14.72 -7.69 6.32
CA CYS A 49 13.96 -8.30 5.24
C CYS A 49 12.74 -7.48 4.84
N ARG A 50 12.09 -6.83 5.81
CA ARG A 50 10.98 -5.91 5.53
C ARG A 50 11.48 -4.69 4.74
N GLU A 51 12.58 -4.08 5.18
CA GLU A 51 13.16 -2.90 4.52
C GLU A 51 13.68 -3.21 3.11
N ASP A 52 14.33 -4.35 2.92
CA ASP A 52 14.82 -4.79 1.61
C ASP A 52 13.68 -5.09 0.64
N TYR A 53 12.61 -5.73 1.12
CA TYR A 53 11.40 -5.94 0.35
C TYR A 53 10.75 -4.60 -0.07
N GLU A 54 10.67 -3.63 0.83
CA GLU A 54 10.13 -2.30 0.54
C GLU A 54 10.98 -1.54 -0.48
N LYS A 55 12.32 -1.59 -0.36
CA LYS A 55 13.25 -1.01 -1.33
C LYS A 55 13.10 -1.66 -2.71
N ARG A 56 13.05 -2.99 -2.76
CA ARG A 56 12.88 -3.76 -4.01
C ARG A 56 11.56 -3.43 -4.68
N THR A 57 10.45 -3.42 -3.94
CA THR A 57 9.13 -3.10 -4.49
C THR A 57 9.04 -1.65 -4.96
N THR A 58 9.63 -0.71 -4.23
CA THR A 58 9.70 0.70 -4.64
C THR A 58 10.55 0.88 -5.89
N ALA A 59 11.71 0.23 -5.96
CA ALA A 59 12.59 0.26 -7.12
C ALA A 59 11.90 -0.36 -8.35
N MET A 60 11.17 -1.47 -8.19
CA MET A 60 10.39 -2.09 -9.27
C MET A 60 9.29 -1.17 -9.77
N LYS A 61 8.52 -0.54 -8.87
CA LYS A 61 7.48 0.43 -9.24
C LYS A 61 8.03 1.62 -10.03
N ARG A 62 9.21 2.12 -9.64
CA ARG A 62 9.89 3.24 -10.34
C ARG A 62 10.46 2.85 -11.70
N ARG A 63 10.81 1.58 -11.91
CA ARG A 63 11.38 1.07 -13.17
C ARG A 63 10.32 0.71 -14.21
N GLY A 64 9.05 0.60 -13.83
CA GLY A 64 7.92 0.28 -14.72
C GLY A 64 7.04 1.48 -15.08
N ALA A 65 7.53 2.71 -14.93
CA ALA A 65 6.87 3.95 -15.33
C ALA A 65 7.51 4.51 -16.60
#